data_AF-A0A1W1HSB4-F1
#
_entry.id   AF-A0A1W1HSB4-F1
#
_cell.length_a   1.000
_cell.length_b   1.000
_cell.length_c   1.000
_cell.angle_alpha   90.00
_cell.angle_beta   90.00
_cell.angle_gamma   90.00
#
_symmetry.space_group_name_H-M   'P 1'
#
loop_
_entity.id
_entity.type
_entity.pdbx_description
1 polymer ?
#
loop_
_entity_poly.entity_id
_entity_poly.type
_entity_poly.pdbx_seq_one_letter_code
_entity_poly.pdbx_strand_id
1 'polypeptide(L)'
;MKKSLLLLLLLWAAMFPLAQAGDYQLIIGEQVDVCEACKRNLERMTVHPACERDYSDQLGLEAPEWKPFDVGGHIGAMERVLRYLATGDEFADDRYNSDDDRYADPVRRIGRKEEPWAYWAYVDINNDGKAEPVLKLHSALCKLRNGGSIGQAYSAPIVVLNENLSGIDRALTDLVVQNPRKEGTVAGTTNYQLYGVFSFKGEMYFDRWNDTETGDERESFTLSIYEAKGDTTRTLCQMKEVQVRRWSPGKPCAFRHCPPAKPFPVNLTP
;
A
#
# COMPACT_ATOMS: atom_id res chain seq x y z
N MET A 1 48.22 -14.11 18.82
CA MET A 1 46.93 -14.03 19.55
C MET A 1 46.01 -12.90 19.06
N LYS A 2 46.46 -11.64 18.93
CA LYS A 2 45.58 -10.52 18.48
C LYS A 2 44.99 -10.66 17.06
N LYS A 3 45.72 -11.25 16.11
CA LYS A 3 45.24 -11.44 14.72
C LYS A 3 44.14 -12.52 14.59
N SER A 4 44.23 -13.62 15.35
CA SER A 4 43.18 -14.66 15.37
C SER A 4 41.88 -14.15 16.01
N LEU A 5 41.98 -13.33 17.06
CA LEU A 5 40.80 -12.76 17.71
C LEU A 5 40.03 -11.80 16.80
N LEU A 6 40.75 -11.00 15.99
CA LEU A 6 40.14 -10.12 14.98
C LEU A 6 39.44 -10.91 13.86
N LEU A 7 40.07 -12.00 13.38
CA LEU A 7 39.46 -12.86 12.35
C LEU A 7 38.19 -13.55 12.86
N LEU A 8 38.21 -14.03 14.11
CA LEU A 8 37.05 -14.63 14.76
C LEU A 8 35.91 -13.62 14.95
N LEU A 9 36.21 -12.36 15.31
CA LEU A 9 35.21 -11.29 15.41
C LEU A 9 34.60 -10.90 14.06
N LEU A 10 35.39 -10.87 12.99
CA LEU A 10 34.90 -10.60 11.62
C LEU A 10 34.03 -11.76 11.10
N LEU A 11 34.41 -13.00 11.36
CA LEU A 11 33.60 -14.19 11.05
C LEU A 11 32.32 -14.26 11.88
N TRP A 12 32.34 -13.80 13.14
CA TRP A 12 31.16 -13.67 13.97
C TRP A 12 30.21 -12.57 13.46
N ALA A 13 30.76 -11.42 13.07
CA ALA A 13 30.00 -10.32 12.48
C ALA A 13 29.34 -10.73 11.16
N ALA A 14 29.98 -11.60 10.37
CA ALA A 14 29.44 -12.15 9.13
C ALA A 14 28.38 -13.27 9.33
N MET A 15 28.26 -13.82 10.55
CA MET A 15 27.26 -14.84 10.89
C MET A 15 25.98 -14.27 11.49
N PHE A 16 25.86 -12.95 11.68
CA PHE A 16 24.57 -12.36 11.96
C PHE A 16 23.75 -12.40 10.65
N PRO A 17 22.67 -13.19 10.58
CA PRO A 17 21.77 -13.08 9.45
C PRO A 17 21.30 -11.63 9.40
N LEU A 18 21.44 -10.99 8.24
CA LEU A 18 20.73 -9.75 7.96
C LEU A 18 19.28 -10.01 8.32
N ALA A 19 18.73 -9.21 9.24
CA ALA A 19 17.36 -9.38 9.69
C ALA A 19 16.44 -9.13 8.49
N GLN A 20 15.96 -10.20 7.88
CA GLN A 20 14.94 -10.17 6.84
C GLN A 20 13.58 -9.98 7.50
N ALA A 21 12.72 -9.20 6.86
CA ALA A 21 11.37 -8.92 7.38
C ALA A 21 10.47 -10.15 7.40
N GLY A 22 10.67 -11.10 6.48
CA GLY A 22 9.90 -12.34 6.38
C GLY A 22 10.47 -13.32 5.35
N ASP A 23 10.02 -14.57 5.42
CA ASP A 23 10.31 -15.63 4.45
C ASP A 23 9.08 -15.81 3.53
N TYR A 24 9.27 -15.74 2.21
CA TYR A 24 8.15 -15.72 1.24
C TYR A 24 8.19 -16.93 0.29
N GLN A 25 7.03 -17.53 0.06
CA GLN A 25 6.81 -18.57 -0.94
C GLN A 25 5.95 -18.04 -2.07
N LEU A 26 6.37 -18.33 -3.30
CA LEU A 26 5.56 -18.07 -4.46
C LEU A 26 4.46 -19.15 -4.55
N ILE A 27 3.21 -18.72 -4.61
CA ILE A 27 2.02 -19.59 -4.78
C ILE A 27 1.57 -19.59 -6.24
N ILE A 28 1.67 -18.43 -6.90
CA ILE A 28 1.36 -18.23 -8.32
C ILE A 28 2.50 -17.43 -8.94
N GLY A 29 2.86 -17.76 -10.19
CA GLY A 29 3.80 -16.99 -11.01
C GLY A 29 5.23 -17.55 -11.07
N GLU A 30 5.43 -18.85 -10.80
CA GLU A 30 6.76 -19.46 -10.91
C GLU A 30 7.29 -19.28 -12.34
N GLN A 31 8.59 -18.98 -12.46
CA GLN A 31 9.25 -18.71 -13.75
C GLN A 31 8.76 -17.46 -14.49
N VAL A 32 7.98 -16.60 -13.84
CA VAL A 32 7.65 -15.26 -14.35
C VAL A 32 8.66 -14.26 -13.79
N ASP A 33 9.43 -13.62 -14.66
CA ASP A 33 10.56 -12.76 -14.29
C ASP A 33 10.22 -11.68 -13.25
N VAL A 34 9.10 -10.97 -13.42
CA VAL A 34 8.69 -9.91 -12.47
C VAL A 34 8.33 -10.51 -11.10
N CYS A 35 7.72 -11.70 -11.06
CA CYS A 35 7.41 -12.40 -9.81
C CYS A 35 8.68 -12.77 -9.04
N GLU A 36 9.68 -13.30 -9.74
CA GLU A 36 10.97 -13.65 -9.16
C GLU A 36 11.74 -12.42 -8.67
N ALA A 37 11.69 -11.32 -9.41
CA ALA A 37 12.28 -10.04 -9.00
C ALA A 37 11.59 -9.50 -7.73
N CYS A 38 10.26 -9.46 -7.70
CA CYS A 38 9.48 -9.02 -6.53
C CYS A 38 9.74 -9.91 -5.31
N LYS A 39 9.82 -11.24 -5.48
CA LYS A 39 10.17 -12.16 -4.38
C LYS A 39 11.54 -11.84 -3.81
N ARG A 40 12.56 -11.71 -4.66
CA ARG A 40 13.92 -11.32 -4.21
C ARG A 40 13.95 -9.96 -3.55
N ASN A 41 13.10 -9.04 -3.99
CA ASN A 41 12.98 -7.71 -3.38
C ASN A 41 12.42 -7.83 -1.96
N LEU A 42 11.31 -8.55 -1.78
CA LEU A 42 10.74 -8.83 -0.46
C LEU A 42 11.74 -9.50 0.49
N GLU A 43 12.48 -10.50 0.02
CA GLU A 43 13.49 -11.21 0.82
C GLU A 43 14.70 -10.34 1.22
N ARG A 44 14.87 -9.17 0.60
CA ARG A 44 15.91 -8.19 0.97
C ARG A 44 15.41 -7.10 1.91
N MET A 45 14.09 -6.95 2.08
CA MET A 45 13.52 -5.91 2.91
C MET A 45 13.82 -6.17 4.39
N THR A 46 14.17 -5.10 5.10
CA THR A 46 14.38 -5.07 6.55
C THR A 46 13.17 -4.49 7.29
N VAL A 47 12.29 -3.80 6.56
CA VAL A 47 11.00 -3.29 7.03
C VAL A 47 9.89 -4.17 6.45
N HIS A 48 8.85 -4.43 7.24
CA HIS A 48 7.73 -5.25 6.80
C HIS A 48 7.01 -4.61 5.59
N PRO A 49 6.67 -5.37 4.53
CA PRO A 49 6.02 -4.84 3.32
C PRO A 49 4.60 -4.32 3.56
N ALA A 50 4.05 -4.59 4.74
CA ALA A 50 2.81 -3.98 5.24
C ALA A 50 3.01 -2.57 5.84
N CYS A 51 4.18 -1.97 5.69
CA CYS A 51 4.48 -0.64 6.21
C CYS A 51 4.83 0.32 5.09
N GLU A 52 5.85 -0.06 4.33
CA GLU A 52 6.39 0.67 3.21
C GLU A 52 6.87 -0.37 2.21
N ARG A 53 6.75 -0.06 0.92
CA ARG A 53 7.21 -0.94 -0.14
C ARG A 53 8.28 -0.21 -0.92
N ASP A 54 9.52 -0.59 -0.64
CA ASP A 54 10.68 -0.11 -1.36
C ASP A 54 10.96 -1.05 -2.53
N TYR A 55 11.24 -0.48 -3.69
CA TYR A 55 11.62 -1.21 -4.90
C TYR A 55 13.10 -1.02 -5.17
N SER A 56 13.80 -2.11 -5.43
CA SER A 56 15.24 -2.10 -5.63
C SER A 56 15.61 -1.99 -7.10
N ASP A 57 16.25 -0.88 -7.48
CA ASP A 57 16.83 -0.68 -8.82
C ASP A 57 17.84 -1.79 -9.19
N GLN A 58 18.52 -2.39 -8.20
CA GLN A 58 19.44 -3.52 -8.43
C GLN A 58 18.74 -4.78 -8.95
N LEU A 59 17.42 -4.87 -8.75
CA LEU A 59 16.55 -5.93 -9.28
C LEU A 59 15.76 -5.45 -10.51
N GLY A 60 16.01 -4.24 -11.00
CA GLY A 60 15.28 -3.62 -12.10
C GLY A 60 13.85 -3.20 -11.75
N LEU A 61 13.56 -3.05 -10.46
CA LEU A 61 12.26 -2.60 -9.96
C LEU A 61 12.38 -1.13 -9.58
N GLU A 62 11.64 -0.26 -10.24
CA GLU A 62 11.74 1.19 -10.02
C GLU A 62 10.37 1.76 -9.62
N ALA A 63 10.31 2.54 -8.54
CA ALA A 63 9.11 3.27 -8.19
C ALA A 63 8.91 4.49 -9.11
N PRO A 64 7.66 4.89 -9.41
CA PRO A 64 7.40 6.20 -10.01
C PRO A 64 7.99 7.33 -9.17
N GLU A 65 8.32 8.45 -9.82
CA GLU A 65 8.72 9.68 -9.15
C GLU A 65 7.52 10.34 -8.43
N TRP A 66 7.20 9.82 -7.25
CA TRP A 66 6.11 10.34 -6.42
C TRP A 66 6.38 11.78 -5.96
N LYS A 67 5.47 12.69 -6.31
CA LYS A 67 5.50 14.10 -5.90
C LYS A 67 4.36 14.37 -4.91
N PRO A 68 4.52 15.29 -3.95
CA PRO A 68 3.40 15.72 -3.13
C PRO A 68 2.25 16.25 -3.99
N PHE A 69 1.02 15.86 -3.68
CA PHE A 69 -0.17 16.37 -4.35
C PHE A 69 -0.65 17.67 -3.70
N ASP A 70 -0.98 18.69 -4.49
CA ASP A 70 -1.53 19.95 -3.98
C ASP A 70 -3.02 19.81 -3.65
N VAL A 71 -3.29 19.34 -2.44
CA VAL A 71 -4.66 19.22 -1.95
C VAL A 71 -5.36 20.57 -1.85
N GLY A 72 -4.63 21.65 -1.53
CA GLY A 72 -5.20 22.99 -1.36
C GLY A 72 -5.76 23.56 -2.66
N GLY A 73 -5.05 23.35 -3.77
CA GLY A 73 -5.53 23.68 -5.12
C GLY A 73 -6.63 22.75 -5.65
N HIS A 74 -6.80 21.56 -5.07
CA HIS A 74 -7.65 20.48 -5.60
C HIS A 74 -8.63 19.90 -4.56
N ILE A 75 -9.18 20.74 -3.68
CA ILE A 75 -10.08 20.32 -2.59
C ILE A 75 -11.24 19.46 -3.10
N GLY A 76 -11.98 19.94 -4.09
CA GLY A 76 -13.15 19.23 -4.62
C GLY A 76 -12.81 17.90 -5.31
N ALA A 77 -11.61 17.75 -5.87
CA ALA A 77 -11.15 16.47 -6.40
C ALA A 77 -10.82 15.50 -5.26
N MET A 78 -10.17 15.98 -4.19
CA MET A 78 -9.85 15.16 -3.02
C MET A 78 -11.12 14.68 -2.29
N GLU A 79 -12.14 15.52 -2.17
CA GLU A 79 -13.43 15.11 -1.59
C GLU A 79 -14.07 13.96 -2.37
N ARG A 80 -14.05 14.01 -3.71
CA ARG A 80 -14.54 12.94 -4.58
C ARG A 80 -13.74 11.65 -4.42
N VAL A 81 -12.41 11.75 -4.34
CA VAL A 81 -11.53 10.60 -4.09
C VAL A 81 -11.89 9.94 -2.75
N LEU A 82 -11.98 10.71 -1.68
CA LEU A 82 -12.30 10.16 -0.36
C LEU A 82 -13.70 9.54 -0.32
N ARG A 83 -14.68 10.15 -1.00
CA ARG A 83 -16.04 9.62 -1.13
C ARG A 83 -16.05 8.31 -1.92
N TYR A 84 -15.32 8.24 -3.03
CA TYR A 84 -15.20 7.01 -3.82
C TYR A 84 -14.55 5.88 -3.01
N LEU A 85 -13.48 6.16 -2.28
CA LEU A 85 -12.80 5.15 -1.46
C LEU A 85 -13.65 4.66 -0.28
N ALA A 86 -14.61 5.47 0.19
CA ALA A 86 -15.55 5.09 1.24
C ALA A 86 -16.77 4.34 0.72
N THR A 87 -17.34 4.77 -0.41
CA THR A 87 -18.68 4.34 -0.86
C THR A 87 -18.67 3.58 -2.19
N GLY A 88 -17.57 3.60 -2.93
CA GLY A 88 -17.49 3.11 -4.31
C GLY A 88 -18.14 4.04 -5.35
N ASP A 89 -18.71 5.17 -4.95
CA ASP A 89 -19.32 6.17 -5.83
C ASP A 89 -18.86 7.58 -5.47
N GLU A 90 -18.33 8.32 -6.45
CA GLU A 90 -17.81 9.68 -6.21
C GLU A 90 -18.92 10.73 -6.15
N PHE A 91 -20.14 10.35 -6.52
CA PHE A 91 -21.35 11.18 -6.50
C PHE A 91 -22.41 10.66 -5.52
N ALA A 92 -22.09 9.64 -4.71
CA ALA A 92 -22.99 9.09 -3.71
C ALA A 92 -23.62 10.22 -2.88
N ASP A 93 -24.94 10.27 -2.94
CA ASP A 93 -25.74 11.29 -2.28
C ASP A 93 -25.85 10.96 -0.79
N ASP A 94 -24.88 11.44 -0.01
CA ASP A 94 -24.84 11.24 1.45
C ASP A 94 -25.89 12.11 2.19
N ARG A 95 -26.94 12.58 1.52
CA ARG A 95 -28.01 13.48 2.02
C ARG A 95 -28.73 13.01 3.29
N TYR A 96 -28.47 11.81 3.79
CA TYR A 96 -28.95 11.33 5.09
C TYR A 96 -28.06 11.72 6.30
N ASN A 97 -26.89 12.32 6.08
CA ASN A 97 -26.08 12.95 7.13
C ASN A 97 -25.86 14.43 6.78
N SER A 98 -26.79 15.28 7.21
CA SER A 98 -26.87 16.71 6.91
C SER A 98 -25.82 17.60 7.60
N ASP A 99 -24.67 17.06 8.01
CA ASP A 99 -23.54 17.83 8.51
C ASP A 99 -22.38 17.74 7.51
N ASP A 100 -22.29 18.76 6.66
CA ASP A 100 -21.51 18.91 5.42
C ASP A 100 -19.97 18.98 5.61
N ASP A 101 -19.41 18.37 6.66
CA ASP A 101 -17.99 18.46 7.02
C ASP A 101 -17.25 17.10 7.06
N ARG A 102 -17.93 15.99 6.73
CA ARG A 102 -17.37 14.62 6.87
C ARG A 102 -16.05 14.42 6.11
N TYR A 103 -15.91 15.04 4.94
CA TYR A 103 -14.69 14.97 4.14
C TYR A 103 -13.81 16.22 4.27
N ALA A 104 -14.37 17.36 4.71
CA ALA A 104 -13.63 18.61 4.84
C ALA A 104 -12.49 18.52 5.87
N ASP A 105 -12.74 17.90 7.04
CA ASP A 105 -11.69 17.70 8.06
C ASP A 105 -10.57 16.76 7.55
N PRO A 106 -10.87 15.55 7.00
CA PRO A 106 -9.86 14.74 6.35
C PRO A 106 -9.07 15.48 5.26
N VAL A 107 -9.72 16.21 4.35
CA VAL A 107 -9.05 16.97 3.28
C VAL A 107 -8.09 18.00 3.86
N ARG A 108 -8.51 18.74 4.90
CA ARG A 108 -7.66 19.71 5.59
C ARG A 108 -6.44 19.04 6.25
N ARG A 109 -6.64 17.90 6.92
CA ARG A 109 -5.55 17.15 7.55
C ARG A 109 -4.55 16.62 6.51
N ILE A 110 -5.03 16.13 5.37
CA ILE A 110 -4.16 15.71 4.25
C ILE A 110 -3.39 16.91 3.68
N GLY A 111 -4.06 18.03 3.44
CA GLY A 111 -3.43 19.24 2.92
C GLY A 111 -2.38 19.84 3.84
N ARG A 112 -2.55 19.72 5.16
CA ARG A 112 -1.54 20.10 6.17
C ARG A 112 -0.46 19.04 6.38
N LYS A 113 -0.55 17.91 5.68
CA LYS A 113 0.31 16.73 5.85
C LYS A 113 0.31 16.20 7.28
N GLU A 114 -0.80 16.39 7.98
CA GLU A 114 -1.01 15.81 9.31
C GLU A 114 -1.26 14.32 9.13
N GLU A 115 -2.40 13.89 8.56
CA GLU A 115 -2.68 12.52 8.11
C GLU A 115 -3.95 12.48 7.22
N PRO A 116 -4.10 11.49 6.32
CA PRO A 116 -3.05 10.76 5.59
C PRO A 116 -2.26 11.70 4.65
N TRP A 117 -1.23 11.20 3.95
CA TRP A 117 -0.47 11.98 2.97
C TRP A 117 -0.92 11.65 1.55
N ALA A 118 -0.91 12.65 0.66
CA ALA A 118 -1.26 12.48 -0.74
C ALA A 118 -0.03 12.71 -1.64
N TYR A 119 0.24 11.73 -2.49
CA TYR A 119 1.28 11.78 -3.50
C TYR A 119 0.69 11.46 -4.86
N TRP A 120 1.34 11.91 -5.92
CA TRP A 120 0.94 11.57 -7.27
C TRP A 120 2.14 11.45 -8.21
N ALA A 121 1.96 10.73 -9.30
CA ALA A 121 2.94 10.58 -10.37
C ALA A 121 2.20 10.36 -11.70
N TYR A 122 2.85 10.68 -12.82
CA TYR A 122 2.38 10.23 -14.13
C TYR A 122 2.91 8.82 -14.38
N VAL A 123 2.01 7.89 -14.67
CA VAL A 123 2.31 6.47 -14.83
C VAL A 123 1.47 5.91 -15.97
N ASP A 124 2.08 5.14 -16.87
CA ASP A 124 1.36 4.33 -17.86
C ASP A 124 0.75 3.10 -17.17
N ILE A 125 -0.33 3.33 -16.42
CA ILE A 125 -0.80 2.38 -15.40
C ILE A 125 -1.43 1.12 -16.02
N ASN A 126 -1.90 1.22 -17.26
CA ASN A 126 -2.53 0.15 -18.03
C ASN A 126 -1.70 -0.26 -19.26
N ASN A 127 -0.42 0.11 -19.33
CA ASN A 127 0.53 -0.28 -20.38
C ASN A 127 0.01 -0.06 -21.81
N ASP A 128 -0.63 1.09 -22.07
CA ASP A 128 -1.13 1.48 -23.39
C ASP A 128 -0.24 2.51 -24.10
N GLY A 129 0.85 2.93 -23.44
CA GLY A 129 1.82 3.90 -23.94
C GLY A 129 1.50 5.35 -23.56
N LYS A 130 0.39 5.61 -22.86
CA LYS A 130 0.02 6.92 -22.33
C LYS A 130 0.22 6.92 -20.82
N ALA A 131 0.72 8.03 -20.27
CA ALA A 131 0.89 8.18 -18.83
C ALA A 131 -0.25 8.99 -18.22
N GLU A 132 -0.86 8.46 -17.16
CA GLU A 132 -1.97 9.08 -16.43
C GLU A 132 -1.57 9.53 -15.03
N PRO A 133 -2.25 10.56 -14.49
CA PRO A 133 -2.00 10.99 -13.12
C PRO A 133 -2.58 9.98 -12.13
N VAL A 134 -1.70 9.19 -11.51
CA VAL A 134 -2.05 8.26 -10.44
C VAL A 134 -1.86 8.94 -9.09
N LEU A 135 -2.93 9.02 -8.30
CA LEU A 135 -2.93 9.49 -6.92
C LEU A 135 -2.73 8.29 -5.98
N LYS A 136 -1.79 8.42 -5.06
CA LYS A 136 -1.56 7.50 -3.95
C LYS A 136 -1.84 8.24 -2.64
N LEU A 137 -2.85 7.78 -1.90
CA LEU A 137 -3.03 8.18 -0.51
C LEU A 137 -2.21 7.24 0.36
N HIS A 138 -1.47 7.75 1.33
CA HIS A 138 -0.65 6.95 2.22
C HIS A 138 -0.96 7.31 3.66
N SER A 139 -1.51 6.36 4.42
CA SER A 139 -1.69 6.51 5.86
C SER A 139 -0.42 6.02 6.59
N ALA A 140 0.34 6.96 7.17
CA ALA A 140 1.65 6.73 7.79
C ALA A 140 1.60 5.99 9.15
N LEU A 141 0.48 5.33 9.49
CA LEU A 141 0.28 4.65 10.78
C LEU A 141 1.23 3.46 11.01
N CYS A 142 2.04 3.10 10.01
CA CYS A 142 3.09 2.09 10.15
C CYS A 142 4.38 2.61 10.80
N LYS A 143 4.68 3.93 10.74
CA LYS A 143 5.91 4.51 11.32
C LYS A 143 5.69 5.17 12.69
N LEU A 144 4.45 5.50 13.05
CA LEU A 144 4.13 6.38 14.19
C LEU A 144 3.87 5.66 15.54
N ARG A 145 4.11 4.35 15.66
CA ARG A 145 3.99 3.63 16.94
C ARG A 145 5.33 3.08 17.44
N ASN A 146 6.03 3.92 18.19
CA ASN A 146 7.06 3.49 19.13
C ASN A 146 6.44 2.48 20.12
N GLY A 147 6.82 1.21 20.00
CA GLY A 147 6.25 0.11 20.77
C GLY A 147 6.24 -1.23 20.03
N GLY A 148 6.62 -1.23 18.75
CA GLY A 148 6.81 -2.42 17.96
C GLY A 148 5.54 -2.92 17.29
N SER A 149 4.35 -2.41 17.64
CA SER A 149 3.07 -2.80 17.03
C SER A 149 2.81 -2.08 15.71
N ILE A 150 2.63 -2.81 14.61
CA ILE A 150 1.95 -2.28 13.41
C ILE A 150 0.59 -1.78 13.91
N GLY A 151 0.31 -0.49 13.67
CA GLY A 151 -0.96 0.11 14.02
C GLY A 151 -2.09 -0.68 13.38
N GLN A 152 -3.19 -0.86 14.10
CA GLN A 152 -4.39 -1.57 13.65
C GLN A 152 -5.15 -0.85 12.52
N ALA A 153 -4.49 -0.04 11.68
CA ALA A 153 -5.05 0.52 10.46
C ALA A 153 -3.90 1.10 9.63
N TYR A 154 -3.64 0.51 8.48
CA TYR A 154 -2.77 1.08 7.46
C TYR A 154 -3.47 0.95 6.11
N SER A 155 -3.18 1.88 5.21
CA SER A 155 -3.83 1.91 3.91
C SER A 155 -2.99 2.76 2.97
N ALA A 156 -2.81 2.26 1.75
CA ALA A 156 -2.18 3.01 0.68
C ALA A 156 -2.94 2.80 -0.64
N PRO A 157 -4.20 3.27 -0.76
CA PRO A 157 -4.97 3.08 -1.97
C PRO A 157 -4.41 3.95 -3.09
N ILE A 158 -4.53 3.45 -4.31
CA ILE A 158 -4.25 4.19 -5.54
C ILE A 158 -5.55 4.45 -6.31
N VAL A 159 -5.64 5.62 -6.92
CA VAL A 159 -6.76 6.07 -7.75
C VAL A 159 -6.17 6.77 -8.96
N VAL A 160 -6.76 6.58 -10.14
CA VAL A 160 -6.35 7.29 -11.35
C VAL A 160 -7.21 8.54 -11.47
N LEU A 161 -6.57 9.70 -11.61
CA LEU A 161 -7.26 10.98 -11.79
C LEU A 161 -7.49 11.24 -13.28
N ASN A 162 -8.45 12.11 -13.58
CA ASN A 162 -8.58 12.65 -14.93
C ASN A 162 -7.41 13.60 -15.25
N GLU A 163 -7.17 13.87 -16.55
CA GLU A 163 -6.03 14.68 -17.03
C GLU A 163 -5.96 16.08 -16.40
N ASN A 164 -7.11 16.66 -16.05
CA ASN A 164 -7.20 18.00 -15.43
C ASN A 164 -7.18 17.97 -13.90
N LEU A 165 -6.97 16.80 -13.27
CA LEU A 165 -6.87 16.60 -11.82
C LEU A 165 -8.09 17.10 -11.03
N SER A 166 -9.27 17.10 -11.66
CA SER A 166 -10.52 17.59 -11.07
C SER A 166 -11.40 16.47 -10.47
N GLY A 167 -11.06 15.21 -10.76
CA GLY A 167 -11.84 14.04 -10.33
C GLY A 167 -11.17 12.73 -10.74
N ILE A 168 -11.96 11.65 -10.71
CA ILE A 168 -11.47 10.28 -10.90
C ILE A 168 -11.67 9.86 -12.36
N ASP A 169 -10.66 9.24 -12.97
CA ASP A 169 -10.86 8.41 -14.15
C ASP A 169 -11.36 7.03 -13.69
N ARG A 170 -12.66 6.80 -13.81
CA ARG A 170 -13.31 5.58 -13.31
C ARG A 170 -12.85 4.34 -14.06
N ALA A 171 -12.70 4.43 -15.38
CA ALA A 171 -12.34 3.28 -16.20
C ALA A 171 -10.96 2.75 -15.79
N LEU A 172 -9.99 3.65 -15.62
CA LEU A 172 -8.64 3.25 -15.21
C LEU A 172 -8.54 2.93 -13.71
N THR A 173 -9.30 3.63 -12.87
CA THR A 173 -9.33 3.33 -11.43
C THR A 173 -9.87 1.93 -11.16
N ASP A 174 -10.91 1.50 -11.88
CA ASP A 174 -11.50 0.18 -11.70
C ASP A 174 -10.52 -0.96 -12.10
N LEU A 175 -9.53 -0.68 -12.95
CA LEU A 175 -8.43 -1.61 -13.26
C LEU A 175 -7.49 -1.80 -12.08
N VAL A 176 -7.19 -0.74 -11.33
CA VAL A 176 -6.21 -0.80 -10.24
C VAL A 176 -6.81 -1.17 -8.89
N VAL A 177 -8.12 -0.97 -8.71
CA VAL A 177 -8.79 -1.33 -7.46
C VAL A 177 -9.08 -2.83 -7.40
N GLN A 178 -8.15 -3.54 -6.75
CA GLN A 178 -8.18 -4.99 -6.57
C GLN A 178 -8.58 -5.41 -5.16
N ASN A 179 -9.26 -4.58 -4.37
CA ASN A 179 -9.58 -4.87 -2.96
C ASN A 179 -10.51 -6.09 -2.79
N PRO A 180 -10.37 -6.86 -1.68
CA PRO A 180 -11.32 -7.93 -1.36
C PRO A 180 -12.68 -7.36 -0.94
N ARG A 181 -13.72 -8.21 -0.92
CA ARG A 181 -15.10 -7.88 -0.48
C ARG A 181 -15.67 -6.65 -1.21
N LYS A 182 -15.81 -6.75 -2.53
CA LYS A 182 -16.55 -5.77 -3.38
C LYS A 182 -18.08 -5.86 -3.23
N GLU A 183 -18.58 -6.56 -2.22
CA GLU A 183 -20.02 -6.74 -2.00
C GLU A 183 -20.64 -5.40 -1.58
N GLY A 184 -21.22 -4.68 -2.55
CA GLY A 184 -21.93 -3.42 -2.35
C GLY A 184 -21.16 -2.15 -2.73
N THR A 185 -19.85 -2.22 -2.99
CA THR A 185 -19.06 -1.06 -3.46
C THR A 185 -18.01 -1.46 -4.50
N VAL A 186 -17.80 -0.61 -5.51
CA VAL A 186 -16.79 -0.85 -6.57
C VAL A 186 -15.37 -0.86 -5.99
N ALA A 187 -15.14 -0.05 -4.96
CA ALA A 187 -13.82 0.13 -4.37
C ALA A 187 -13.45 -0.96 -3.34
N GLY A 188 -14.40 -1.72 -2.80
CA GLY A 188 -14.16 -2.70 -1.72
C GLY A 188 -13.57 -2.08 -0.45
N THR A 189 -13.05 -2.91 0.47
CA THR A 189 -12.39 -2.40 1.69
C THR A 189 -10.99 -1.88 1.39
N THR A 190 -10.71 -0.61 1.72
CA THR A 190 -9.40 0.02 1.57
C THR A 190 -8.51 -0.14 2.80
N ASN A 191 -9.09 -0.55 3.94
CA ASN A 191 -8.35 -0.82 5.17
C ASN A 191 -7.50 -2.07 5.03
N TYR A 192 -6.25 -1.99 5.52
CA TYR A 192 -5.24 -3.05 5.46
C TYR A 192 -4.86 -3.47 4.02
N GLN A 193 -5.11 -2.58 3.06
CA GLN A 193 -4.70 -2.75 1.67
C GLN A 193 -3.60 -1.74 1.36
N LEU A 194 -2.43 -2.24 0.95
CA LEU A 194 -1.30 -1.40 0.58
C LEU A 194 -0.93 -1.64 -0.87
N TYR A 195 -1.23 -0.63 -1.69
CA TYR A 195 -0.80 -0.61 -3.05
C TYR A 195 0.59 -0.02 -3.20
N GLY A 196 1.38 -0.67 -4.03
CA GLY A 196 2.58 -0.13 -4.60
C GLY A 196 2.47 -0.13 -6.12
N VAL A 197 3.22 0.75 -6.76
CA VAL A 197 3.31 0.85 -8.22
C VAL A 197 4.80 0.88 -8.53
N PHE A 198 5.21 0.13 -9.55
CA PHE A 198 6.60 0.00 -9.95
C PHE A 198 6.71 -0.38 -11.42
N SER A 199 7.81 0.00 -12.05
CA SER A 199 8.17 -0.47 -13.38
C SER A 199 9.10 -1.68 -13.29
N PHE A 200 9.05 -2.53 -14.30
CA PHE A 200 10.02 -3.60 -14.51
C PHE A 200 10.18 -3.86 -16.00
N LYS A 201 11.41 -3.76 -16.51
CA LYS A 201 11.73 -3.95 -17.94
C LYS A 201 10.87 -3.10 -18.91
N GLY A 202 10.44 -1.92 -18.47
CA GLY A 202 9.71 -0.95 -19.30
C GLY A 202 8.18 -1.06 -19.25
N GLU A 203 7.62 -2.05 -18.55
CA GLU A 203 6.18 -2.14 -18.28
C GLU A 203 5.89 -1.74 -16.82
N MET A 204 4.69 -1.23 -16.58
CA MET A 204 4.18 -0.85 -15.27
C MET A 204 3.37 -1.98 -14.62
N TYR A 205 3.61 -2.16 -13.34
CA TYR A 205 2.93 -3.11 -12.48
C TYR A 205 2.46 -2.40 -11.21
N PHE A 206 1.48 -3.01 -10.57
CA PHE A 206 1.09 -2.62 -9.23
C PHE A 206 0.87 -3.86 -8.38
N ASP A 207 1.05 -3.71 -7.08
CA ASP A 207 0.90 -4.81 -6.16
C ASP A 207 0.01 -4.43 -4.99
N ARG A 208 -0.51 -5.45 -4.31
CA ARG A 208 -1.41 -5.29 -3.16
C ARG A 208 -0.99 -6.26 -2.08
N TRP A 209 -0.65 -5.72 -0.91
CA TRP A 209 -0.53 -6.53 0.30
C TRP A 209 -1.90 -6.74 0.92
N ASN A 210 -2.22 -8.00 1.20
CA ASN A 210 -3.43 -8.40 1.87
C ASN A 210 -3.12 -9.00 3.25
N ASP A 211 -3.54 -8.29 4.28
CA ASP A 211 -3.44 -8.70 5.70
C ASP A 211 -4.81 -8.96 6.32
N THR A 212 -5.87 -8.94 5.50
CA THR A 212 -7.20 -9.17 6.05
C THR A 212 -7.35 -10.64 6.44
N GLU A 213 -7.76 -10.87 7.69
CA GLU A 213 -8.40 -12.11 8.12
C GLU A 213 -9.74 -12.23 7.36
N THR A 214 -9.68 -12.60 6.09
CA THR A 214 -10.88 -12.73 5.24
C THR A 214 -11.78 -13.89 5.67
N GLY A 215 -11.38 -14.67 6.68
CA GLY A 215 -11.97 -15.94 7.06
C GLY A 215 -11.31 -17.12 6.33
N ASP A 216 -10.55 -16.86 5.26
CA ASP A 216 -9.67 -17.84 4.61
C ASP A 216 -8.21 -17.52 4.94
N GLU A 217 -7.61 -18.28 5.86
CA GLU A 217 -6.18 -18.19 6.24
C GLU A 217 -5.23 -18.40 5.05
N ARG A 218 -5.74 -18.86 3.89
CA ARG A 218 -4.93 -19.00 2.67
C ARG A 218 -4.63 -17.66 2.02
N GLU A 219 -5.48 -16.65 2.18
CA GLU A 219 -5.36 -15.34 1.52
C GLU A 219 -4.70 -14.26 2.38
N SER A 220 -4.56 -14.49 3.68
CA SER A 220 -3.86 -13.58 4.59
C SER A 220 -2.34 -13.65 4.41
N PHE A 221 -1.68 -12.52 4.70
CA PHE A 221 -0.23 -12.32 4.56
C PHE A 221 0.27 -12.63 3.15
N THR A 222 -0.48 -12.15 2.15
CA THR A 222 -0.13 -12.33 0.75
C THR A 222 0.19 -11.01 0.06
N LEU A 223 1.23 -11.01 -0.77
CA LEU A 223 1.47 -9.97 -1.77
C LEU A 223 1.00 -10.50 -3.12
N SER A 224 0.08 -9.80 -3.78
CA SER A 224 -0.32 -10.08 -5.16
C SER A 224 0.23 -9.02 -6.09
N ILE A 225 0.78 -9.42 -7.23
CA ILE A 225 1.27 -8.53 -8.29
C ILE A 225 0.29 -8.58 -9.46
N TYR A 226 -0.04 -7.42 -10.00
CA TYR A 226 -1.00 -7.23 -11.07
C TYR A 226 -0.38 -6.49 -12.24
N GLU A 227 -0.86 -6.82 -13.43
CA GLU A 227 -0.64 -6.09 -14.66
C GLU A 227 -2.01 -5.64 -15.18
N ALA A 228 -2.17 -4.33 -15.35
CA ALA A 228 -3.27 -3.79 -16.14
C ALA A 228 -2.77 -3.62 -17.58
N LYS A 229 -3.54 -4.13 -18.54
CA LYS A 229 -3.26 -4.00 -19.97
C LYS A 229 -4.55 -3.76 -20.73
N GLY A 230 -4.65 -2.60 -21.36
CA GLY A 230 -5.88 -2.16 -22.03
C GLY A 230 -7.02 -1.97 -21.03
N ASP A 231 -8.08 -2.76 -21.14
CA ASP A 231 -9.30 -2.71 -20.32
C ASP A 231 -9.39 -3.86 -19.30
N THR A 232 -8.30 -4.61 -19.09
CA THR A 232 -8.27 -5.75 -18.17
C THR A 232 -7.10 -5.69 -17.21
N THR A 233 -7.31 -6.26 -16.02
CA THR A 233 -6.26 -6.49 -15.02
C THR A 233 -6.10 -7.99 -14.79
N ARG A 234 -4.85 -8.46 -14.76
CA ARG A 234 -4.49 -9.85 -14.50
C ARG A 234 -3.61 -9.95 -13.28
N THR A 235 -3.88 -10.92 -12.42
CA THR A 235 -2.96 -11.30 -11.33
C THR A 235 -1.84 -12.15 -11.93
N LEU A 236 -0.60 -11.67 -11.84
CA LEU A 236 0.58 -12.41 -12.33
C LEU A 236 1.18 -13.30 -11.25
N CYS A 237 1.25 -12.78 -10.03
CA CYS A 237 1.95 -13.43 -8.94
C CYS A 237 1.10 -13.39 -7.68
N GLN A 238 1.23 -14.42 -6.86
CA GLN A 238 0.81 -14.39 -5.47
C GLN A 238 1.93 -14.98 -4.63
N MET A 239 2.38 -14.22 -3.66
CA MET A 239 3.43 -14.60 -2.71
C MET A 239 2.83 -14.63 -1.32
N LYS A 240 3.14 -15.67 -0.55
CA LYS A 240 2.68 -15.86 0.83
C LYS A 240 3.86 -15.84 1.79
N GLU A 241 3.70 -15.15 2.91
CA GLU A 241 4.65 -15.23 4.01
C GLU A 241 4.52 -16.59 4.72
N VAL A 242 5.58 -17.40 4.72
CA VAL A 242 5.56 -18.83 5.14
C VAL A 242 5.86 -18.97 6.63
N GLN A 243 6.83 -18.19 7.10
CA GLN A 243 7.11 -18.06 8.51
C GLN A 243 6.88 -16.59 8.82
N VAL A 244 5.75 -16.30 9.46
CA VAL A 244 5.64 -15.10 10.28
C VAL A 244 6.68 -15.30 11.39
N ARG A 245 7.94 -14.98 11.12
CA ARG A 245 9.02 -14.97 12.11
C ARG A 245 8.68 -13.85 13.05
N ARG A 246 7.73 -14.13 13.97
CA ARG A 246 7.06 -13.18 14.87
C ARG A 246 7.72 -11.81 14.78
N TRP A 247 7.34 -11.04 13.77
CA TRP A 247 7.28 -9.61 13.95
C TRP A 247 6.09 -9.46 14.89
N SER A 248 6.32 -9.79 16.16
CA SER A 248 5.41 -9.43 17.21
C SER A 248 5.57 -7.93 17.30
N PRO A 249 4.53 -7.15 17.00
CA PRO A 249 4.15 -6.10 17.92
C PRO A 249 4.72 -6.38 19.28
N GLY A 250 5.73 -5.60 19.71
CA GLY A 250 6.15 -5.61 21.10
C GLY A 250 4.87 -5.69 21.93
N LYS A 251 4.83 -6.64 22.88
CA LYS A 251 3.64 -6.86 23.70
C LYS A 251 3.09 -5.49 24.13
N PRO A 252 1.78 -5.28 24.04
CA PRO A 252 1.17 -3.98 24.28
C PRO A 252 1.73 -3.39 25.55
N CYS A 253 2.05 -2.09 25.49
CA CYS A 253 2.50 -1.28 26.61
C CYS A 253 1.85 -1.78 27.91
N ALA A 254 2.65 -2.37 28.78
CA ALA A 254 2.21 -2.77 30.10
C ALA A 254 2.06 -1.55 31.01
N PHE A 255 1.62 -0.40 30.52
CA PHE A 255 1.30 0.75 31.35
C PHE A 255 0.15 1.51 30.73
N ARG A 256 -0.93 1.57 31.50
CA ARG A 256 -2.16 2.30 31.22
C ARG A 256 -1.81 3.72 30.76
N HIS A 257 -2.47 4.16 29.68
CA HIS A 257 -2.51 5.53 29.13
C HIS A 257 -1.73 5.74 27.83
N CYS A 258 -2.20 5.09 26.75
CA CYS A 258 -2.08 5.66 25.41
C CYS A 258 -3.50 5.86 24.86
N PRO A 259 -3.95 7.08 24.56
CA PRO A 259 -5.21 7.27 23.84
C PRO A 259 -5.10 6.63 22.44
N PRO A 260 -6.15 5.96 21.93
CA PRO A 260 -6.12 5.37 20.60
C PRO A 260 -6.15 6.47 19.52
N ALA A 261 -5.24 6.39 18.54
CA ALA A 261 -5.39 7.11 17.28
C ALA A 261 -6.56 6.49 16.49
N LYS A 262 -7.42 7.33 15.90
CA LYS A 262 -8.57 6.88 15.12
C LYS A 262 -8.09 6.53 13.70
N PRO A 263 -8.48 5.37 13.14
CA PRO A 263 -8.25 5.05 11.72
C PRO A 263 -8.90 6.12 10.80
N PHE A 264 -8.82 5.94 9.47
CA PHE A 264 -9.87 6.53 8.61
C PHE A 264 -11.21 6.31 9.29
N PRO A 265 -12.07 7.34 9.43
CA PRO A 265 -13.22 7.26 10.30
C PRO A 265 -13.94 5.93 10.09
N VAL A 266 -14.08 5.13 11.15
CA VAL A 266 -14.75 3.81 11.10
C VAL A 266 -16.16 3.94 10.51
N ASN A 267 -16.72 5.15 10.54
CA ASN A 267 -18.00 5.53 9.96
C ASN A 267 -17.96 5.78 8.43
N LEU A 268 -16.86 5.45 7.74
CA LEU A 268 -16.75 5.40 6.27
C LEU A 268 -16.88 3.98 5.71
N THR A 269 -17.11 3.00 6.57
CA THR A 269 -17.69 1.71 6.21
C THR A 269 -19.20 1.78 6.53
N PRO A 270 -20.08 1.27 5.65
CA PRO A 270 -21.53 1.29 5.88
C PRO A 270 -21.94 0.61 7.18
#